data_AF-A0A9W8YGX3-F1
#
_entry.id   AF-A0A9W8YGX3-F1
#
_cell.length_a   1.000
_cell.length_b   1.000
_cell.length_c   1.000
_cell.angle_alpha   90.00
_cell.angle_beta   90.00
_cell.angle_gamma   90.00
#
_symmetry.space_group_name_H-M   'P 1'
#
loop_
_entity.id
_entity.type
_entity.pdbx_description
1 polymer ?
#
loop_
_entity_poly.entity_id
_entity_poly.type
_entity_poly.pdbx_seq_one_letter_code
_entity_poly.pdbx_strand_id
1 'polypeptide(L)'
;MSTSDPIPVTMFLDKELSARFRKWQRHQPDHHGEIGMISTAAEFCRFYKDDKASKGVRTSDETEYRHVGSKCGDVLHPAEEHDIKYCPVCEVEAYLDLQQLIAQAWDITGGRTAKKQVKEKQMTIRHFWRNARVELEELLAYMEDEAKVEGNWEEEHPKDAEGARASYSATNAVNLARLLAQYPSTMGPQHAVKDGSESGRLTRSKAVSEKKKRNAKFVYGTNFSPSRPKHAFQRNRPVYKPGKHAAGTLRELVDTSNMTNRFYTARQLKVITHMGGLPIPEHIDVSKHEGIADLHPRQKEINQVLTTYVHHKNPKIRAALMKQLENANFLLLCVQQDKVIAAIPLELENMEDVGTQDDEDIGQGLDPGGFKTGWVSLLDILTKSGNGGKKYVLEEHGKAHGKLKDVPGHRMVLRKRVKRGTKKRVAGEDFEVSATKRVMR
;
A
#
# COMPACT_ATOMS: atom_id res chain seq x y z
N MET A 1 22.38 16.70 -1.98
CA MET A 1 21.37 15.66 -2.26
C MET A 1 22.05 14.56 -3.07
N SER A 2 21.72 13.28 -2.87
CA SER A 2 22.31 12.20 -3.67
C SER A 2 21.83 12.38 -5.11
N THR A 3 22.74 12.65 -6.05
CA THR A 3 22.42 12.65 -7.49
C THR A 3 21.94 11.25 -7.84
N SER A 4 20.71 11.13 -8.31
CA SER A 4 20.20 9.84 -8.77
C SER A 4 20.91 9.43 -10.04
N ASP A 5 21.16 8.13 -10.17
CA ASP A 5 21.71 7.59 -11.40
C ASP A 5 20.77 7.94 -12.58
N PRO A 6 21.30 8.48 -13.68
CA PRO A 6 20.49 8.85 -14.82
C PRO A 6 19.88 7.61 -15.47
N ILE A 7 18.70 7.77 -16.08
CA ILE A 7 17.91 6.62 -16.57
C ILE A 7 17.71 6.70 -18.08
N PRO A 8 17.91 5.59 -18.81
CA PRO A 8 17.66 5.58 -20.25
C PRO A 8 16.19 5.90 -20.56
N VAL A 9 15.96 6.85 -21.47
CA VAL A 9 14.61 7.26 -21.89
C VAL A 9 13.81 6.10 -22.47
N THR A 10 14.50 5.14 -23.08
CA THR A 10 13.91 3.93 -23.66
C THR A 10 13.32 2.98 -22.62
N MET A 11 13.53 3.24 -21.32
CA MET A 11 12.92 2.45 -20.26
C MET A 11 11.44 2.78 -20.05
N PHE A 12 10.99 3.99 -20.38
CA PHE A 12 9.60 4.41 -20.12
C PHE A 12 8.98 5.33 -21.16
N LEU A 13 9.74 5.80 -22.17
CA LEU A 13 9.20 6.50 -23.33
C LEU A 13 9.09 5.53 -24.51
N ASP A 14 8.06 5.72 -25.34
CA ASP A 14 7.98 5.03 -26.62
C ASP A 14 9.13 5.47 -27.56
N LYS A 15 9.28 4.76 -28.68
CA LYS A 15 10.39 5.00 -29.63
C LYS A 15 10.35 6.41 -30.24
N GLU A 16 9.16 6.95 -30.49
CA GLU A 16 8.96 8.26 -31.11
C GLU A 16 9.27 9.39 -30.13
N LEU A 17 8.69 9.32 -28.92
CA LEU A 17 8.92 10.27 -27.84
C LEU A 17 10.38 10.24 -27.37
N SER A 18 11.01 9.05 -27.33
CA SER A 18 12.44 8.91 -27.09
C SER A 18 13.29 9.63 -28.14
N ALA A 19 12.91 9.53 -29.42
CA ALA A 19 13.64 10.19 -30.51
C ALA A 19 13.50 11.73 -30.43
N ARG A 20 12.30 12.22 -30.11
CA ARG A 20 12.03 13.64 -29.88
C ARG A 20 12.78 14.17 -28.66
N PHE A 21 12.81 13.43 -27.56
CA PHE A 21 13.58 13.78 -26.37
C PHE A 21 15.09 13.91 -26.66
N ARG A 22 15.67 12.94 -27.38
CA ARG A 22 17.09 13.01 -27.78
C ARG A 22 17.36 14.17 -28.73
N LYS A 23 16.44 14.47 -29.64
CA LYS A 23 16.55 15.65 -30.51
C LYS A 23 16.52 16.91 -29.66
N TRP A 24 15.60 17.02 -28.72
CA TRP A 24 15.48 18.15 -27.80
C TRP A 24 16.76 18.35 -26.98
N GLN A 25 17.31 17.31 -26.35
CA GLN A 25 18.57 17.40 -25.56
C GLN A 25 19.73 17.97 -26.38
N ARG A 26 19.85 17.63 -27.66
CA ARG A 26 20.90 18.16 -28.56
C ARG A 26 20.76 19.65 -28.84
N HIS A 27 19.57 20.21 -28.71
CA HIS A 27 19.31 21.64 -28.93
C HIS A 27 19.35 22.45 -27.63
N GLN A 28 19.51 21.79 -26.48
CA GLN A 28 19.63 22.49 -25.19
C GLN A 28 21.08 22.91 -24.98
N PRO A 29 21.38 24.23 -24.90
CA PRO A 29 22.75 24.72 -24.78
C PRO A 29 23.43 24.27 -23.47
N ASP A 30 22.63 24.07 -22.42
CA ASP A 30 23.10 23.75 -21.07
C ASP A 30 23.01 22.25 -20.74
N HIS A 31 22.79 21.39 -21.74
CA HIS A 31 22.72 19.95 -21.50
C HIS A 31 24.11 19.33 -21.38
N HIS A 32 24.50 18.99 -20.15
CA HIS A 32 25.77 18.34 -19.83
C HIS A 32 25.66 16.81 -19.63
N GLY A 33 24.46 16.24 -19.82
CA GLY A 33 24.19 14.82 -19.62
C GLY A 33 24.52 13.94 -20.83
N GLU A 34 24.41 12.63 -20.64
CA GLU A 34 24.46 11.67 -21.75
C GLU A 34 23.14 11.72 -22.54
N ILE A 35 23.24 11.89 -23.87
CA ILE A 35 22.06 11.98 -24.74
C ILE A 35 21.25 10.67 -24.65
N GLY A 36 19.95 10.81 -24.39
CA GLY A 36 19.03 9.70 -24.21
C GLY A 36 18.95 9.18 -22.78
N MET A 37 19.57 9.87 -21.84
CA MET A 37 19.42 9.64 -20.40
C MET A 37 18.66 10.80 -19.77
N ILE A 38 17.78 10.51 -18.81
CA ILE A 38 17.09 11.51 -17.99
C ILE A 38 17.75 11.53 -16.63
N SER A 39 18.31 12.68 -16.25
CA SER A 39 19.05 12.85 -15.00
C SER A 39 18.13 13.26 -13.85
N THR A 40 17.13 14.09 -14.12
CA THR A 40 16.15 14.60 -13.14
C THR A 40 14.74 14.60 -13.72
N ALA A 41 13.72 14.61 -12.85
CA ALA A 41 12.35 14.73 -13.34
C ALA A 41 12.11 16.11 -13.99
N ALA A 42 12.69 17.17 -13.43
CA ALA A 42 12.69 18.51 -14.01
C ALA A 42 13.23 18.57 -15.46
N GLU A 43 14.23 17.76 -15.81
CA GLU A 43 14.71 17.67 -17.19
C GLU A 43 13.62 17.15 -18.14
N PHE A 44 12.97 16.04 -17.77
CA PHE A 44 11.87 15.49 -18.57
C PHE A 44 10.70 16.47 -18.66
N CYS A 45 10.31 17.10 -17.54
CA CYS A 45 9.21 18.06 -17.52
C CYS A 45 9.49 19.26 -18.44
N ARG A 46 10.74 19.75 -18.52
CA ARG A 46 11.11 20.80 -19.49
C ARG A 46 10.92 20.35 -20.94
N PHE A 47 11.39 19.16 -21.29
CA PHE A 47 11.15 18.58 -22.61
C PHE A 47 9.66 18.47 -22.92
N TYR A 48 8.89 17.92 -21.99
CA TYR A 48 7.48 17.61 -22.21
C TYR A 48 6.67 18.88 -22.48
N LYS A 49 6.97 19.95 -21.74
CA LYS A 49 6.38 21.27 -21.94
C LYS A 49 6.77 21.88 -23.30
N ASP A 50 8.05 21.81 -23.69
CA ASP A 50 8.51 22.27 -25.01
C ASP A 50 7.84 21.46 -26.16
N ASP A 51 7.70 20.15 -26.02
CA ASP A 51 7.04 19.27 -27.01
C ASP A 51 5.55 19.61 -27.16
N LYS A 52 4.84 19.82 -26.04
CA LYS A 52 3.42 20.20 -26.03
C LYS A 52 3.22 21.59 -26.64
N ALA A 53 4.05 22.57 -26.27
CA ALA A 53 4.03 23.92 -26.83
C ALA A 53 4.25 23.92 -28.35
N SER A 54 5.18 23.09 -28.86
CA SER A 54 5.46 23.00 -30.30
C SER A 54 4.28 22.50 -31.14
N LYS A 55 3.33 21.79 -30.52
CA LYS A 55 2.13 21.25 -31.18
C LYS A 55 0.91 22.14 -31.09
N GLY A 56 0.92 23.10 -30.15
CA GLY A 56 -0.28 23.74 -29.67
C GLY A 56 -0.25 25.27 -29.72
N VAL A 57 0.53 25.89 -30.61
CA VAL A 57 0.59 27.36 -30.73
C VAL A 57 -0.80 27.89 -31.06
N ARG A 58 -1.52 28.30 -30.01
CA ARG A 58 -2.74 29.08 -30.12
C ARG A 58 -2.30 30.52 -30.36
N THR A 59 -2.49 31.01 -31.57
CA THR A 59 -2.44 32.44 -31.84
C THR A 59 -3.67 33.05 -31.19
N SER A 60 -3.53 33.57 -29.97
CA SER A 60 -4.60 34.35 -29.34
C SER A 60 -4.67 35.70 -30.04
N ASP A 61 -5.66 35.87 -30.92
CA ASP A 61 -6.03 37.19 -31.44
C ASP A 61 -6.46 38.08 -30.28
N GLU A 62 -5.73 39.19 -30.11
CA GLU A 62 -6.13 40.45 -29.47
C GLU A 62 -7.06 40.36 -28.25
N THR A 63 -6.55 39.87 -27.12
CA THR A 63 -7.07 40.32 -25.81
C THR A 63 -6.03 41.20 -25.14
N GLU A 64 -6.27 42.51 -25.21
CA GLU A 64 -5.31 43.60 -25.07
C GLU A 64 -4.57 43.70 -23.72
N TYR A 65 -4.91 42.92 -22.68
CA TYR A 65 -4.30 43.06 -21.34
C TYR A 65 -4.21 41.76 -20.51
N ARG A 66 -4.03 40.60 -21.13
CA ARG A 66 -3.86 39.33 -20.37
C ARG A 66 -2.42 38.87 -20.38
N HIS A 67 -1.82 38.78 -19.20
CA HIS A 67 -0.54 38.12 -19.00
C HIS A 67 -0.69 36.64 -19.36
N VAL A 68 0.12 36.16 -20.31
CA VAL A 68 0.10 34.77 -20.79
C VAL A 68 1.49 34.17 -20.65
N GLY A 69 1.57 32.87 -20.35
CA GLY A 69 2.86 32.18 -20.27
C GLY A 69 3.55 32.16 -21.63
N SER A 70 4.79 32.65 -21.71
CA SER A 70 5.46 32.94 -23.00
C SER A 70 5.65 31.72 -23.93
N LYS A 71 5.61 30.49 -23.40
CA LYS A 71 5.69 29.24 -24.20
C LYS A 71 4.37 28.49 -24.32
N CYS A 72 3.55 28.47 -23.27
CA CYS A 72 2.29 27.72 -23.27
C CYS A 72 1.11 28.51 -23.85
N GLY A 73 1.15 29.84 -23.79
CA GLY A 73 0.05 30.72 -24.21
C GLY A 73 -1.15 30.70 -23.27
N ASP A 74 -1.06 30.00 -22.14
CA ASP A 74 -2.13 29.98 -21.14
C ASP A 74 -2.19 31.29 -20.38
N VAL A 75 -3.41 31.78 -20.12
CA VAL A 75 -3.66 33.00 -19.33
C VAL A 75 -3.23 32.76 -17.89
N LEU A 76 -2.35 33.62 -17.39
CA LEU A 76 -1.82 33.59 -16.04
C LEU A 76 -2.71 34.36 -15.07
N HIS A 77 -2.54 34.09 -13.78
CA HIS A 77 -3.19 34.86 -12.73
C HIS A 77 -2.62 36.30 -12.70
N PRO A 78 -3.43 37.35 -12.52
CA PRO A 78 -2.93 38.74 -12.50
C PRO A 78 -1.95 39.06 -11.38
N ALA A 79 -1.92 38.26 -10.31
CA ALA A 79 -0.94 38.38 -9.22
C ALA A 79 0.48 37.92 -9.64
N GLU A 80 0.62 37.23 -10.77
CA GLU A 80 1.93 36.83 -11.28
C GLU A 80 2.61 38.05 -11.94
N GLU A 81 3.63 38.57 -11.27
CA GLU A 81 4.38 39.73 -11.76
C GLU A 81 5.45 39.36 -12.79
N HIS A 82 5.86 38.09 -12.85
CA HIS A 82 7.00 37.67 -13.64
C HIS A 82 6.62 37.08 -15.00
N ASP A 83 7.45 37.34 -16.00
CA ASP A 83 7.39 36.66 -17.28
C ASP A 83 7.83 35.18 -17.14
N ILE A 84 6.89 34.33 -16.73
CA ILE A 84 7.12 32.89 -16.64
C ILE A 84 6.94 32.22 -18.02
N LYS A 85 7.77 31.21 -18.28
CA LYS A 85 7.72 30.45 -19.54
C LYS A 85 6.47 29.58 -19.62
N TYR A 86 6.11 28.97 -18.51
CA TYR A 86 5.04 27.99 -18.39
C TYR A 86 4.13 28.38 -17.24
N CYS A 87 2.82 28.23 -17.42
CA CYS A 87 1.88 28.42 -16.33
C CYS A 87 2.07 27.33 -15.25
N PRO A 88 1.75 27.62 -13.97
CA PRO A 88 1.78 26.66 -12.87
C PRO A 88 1.12 25.31 -13.17
N VAL A 89 -0.03 25.34 -13.84
CA VAL A 89 -0.80 24.13 -14.20
C VAL A 89 -0.01 23.25 -15.17
N CYS A 90 0.55 23.83 -16.24
CA CYS A 90 1.41 23.11 -17.19
C CYS A 90 2.65 22.50 -16.51
N GLU A 91 3.19 23.17 -15.49
CA GLU A 91 4.31 22.64 -14.71
C GLU A 91 3.92 21.38 -13.94
N VAL A 92 2.81 21.43 -13.20
CA VAL A 92 2.29 20.30 -12.43
C VAL A 92 1.85 19.15 -13.34
N GLU A 93 1.14 19.43 -14.44
CA GLU A 93 0.72 18.43 -15.43
C GLU A 93 1.91 17.61 -15.93
N ALA A 94 3.03 18.25 -16.27
CA ALA A 94 4.21 17.56 -16.77
C ALA A 94 4.77 16.52 -15.78
N TYR A 95 4.74 16.82 -14.48
CA TYR A 95 5.16 15.87 -13.44
C TYR A 95 4.16 14.73 -13.25
N LEU A 96 2.86 15.01 -13.33
CA LEU A 96 1.81 13.99 -13.24
C LEU A 96 1.89 13.01 -14.42
N ASP A 97 2.05 13.54 -15.64
CA ASP A 97 2.22 12.74 -16.85
C ASP A 97 3.50 11.89 -16.78
N LEU A 98 4.61 12.46 -16.27
CA LEU A 98 5.83 11.70 -16.01
C LEU A 98 5.58 10.53 -15.04
N GLN A 99 4.88 10.78 -13.92
CA GLN A 99 4.57 9.71 -12.97
C GLN A 99 3.72 8.61 -13.60
N GLN A 100 2.77 8.97 -14.47
CA GLN A 100 1.96 8.01 -15.20
C GLN A 100 2.79 7.18 -16.19
N LEU A 101 3.70 7.80 -16.95
CA LEU A 101 4.63 7.11 -17.85
C LEU A 101 5.53 6.12 -17.09
N ILE A 102 6.06 6.53 -15.93
CA ILE A 102 6.87 5.65 -15.08
C ILE A 102 6.03 4.48 -14.54
N ALA A 103 4.77 4.71 -14.18
CA ALA A 103 3.85 3.65 -13.74
C ALA A 103 3.55 2.65 -14.87
N GLN A 104 3.29 3.12 -16.08
CA GLN A 104 3.10 2.25 -17.24
C GLN A 104 4.34 1.40 -17.52
N ALA A 105 5.53 2.00 -17.46
CA ALA A 105 6.79 1.28 -17.62
C ALA A 105 7.02 0.24 -16.51
N TRP A 106 6.65 0.56 -15.27
CA TRP A 106 6.67 -0.39 -14.16
C TRP A 106 5.81 -1.62 -14.46
N ASP A 107 4.61 -1.43 -15.00
CA ASP A 107 3.72 -2.53 -15.34
C ASP A 107 4.24 -3.37 -16.51
N ILE A 108 4.77 -2.73 -17.56
CA ILE A 108 5.40 -3.41 -18.71
C ILE A 108 6.58 -4.29 -18.25
N THR A 109 7.35 -3.85 -17.25
CA THR A 109 8.45 -4.64 -16.68
C THR A 109 8.00 -5.78 -15.77
N GLY A 110 6.70 -6.05 -15.68
CA GLY A 110 6.10 -7.14 -14.92
C GLY A 110 5.63 -6.74 -13.52
N GLY A 111 5.65 -5.44 -13.21
CA GLY A 111 5.14 -4.85 -11.98
C GLY A 111 5.61 -5.58 -10.71
N ARG A 112 4.70 -5.80 -9.76
CA ARG A 112 5.01 -6.52 -8.50
C ARG A 112 5.41 -8.00 -8.72
N THR A 113 5.12 -8.56 -9.88
CA THR A 113 5.29 -9.99 -10.19
C THR A 113 6.54 -10.32 -11.00
N ALA A 114 7.40 -9.34 -11.28
CA ALA A 114 8.52 -9.56 -12.18
C ALA A 114 9.52 -10.61 -11.67
N LYS A 115 10.12 -11.30 -12.63
CA LYS A 115 11.16 -12.32 -12.40
C LYS A 115 12.41 -11.65 -11.82
N LYS A 116 13.20 -12.41 -11.04
CA LYS A 116 14.45 -11.92 -10.39
C LYS A 116 15.41 -11.20 -11.35
N GLN A 117 15.43 -11.58 -12.62
CA GLN A 117 16.31 -11.01 -13.65
C GLN A 117 15.94 -9.56 -14.04
N VAL A 118 14.69 -9.13 -13.82
CA VAL A 118 14.24 -7.76 -14.14
C VAL A 118 14.37 -6.82 -12.93
N LYS A 119 14.84 -7.35 -11.81
CA LYS A 119 14.81 -6.63 -10.53
C LYS A 119 15.64 -5.36 -10.53
N GLU A 120 16.76 -5.33 -11.24
CA GLU A 120 17.61 -4.13 -11.34
C GLU A 120 16.88 -3.00 -12.06
N LYS A 121 16.37 -3.25 -13.27
CA LYS A 121 15.53 -2.29 -14.02
C LYS A 121 14.36 -1.78 -13.19
N GLN A 122 13.70 -2.65 -12.45
CA GLN A 122 12.62 -2.25 -11.54
C GLN A 122 13.10 -1.36 -10.40
N MET A 123 14.23 -1.68 -9.77
CA MET A 123 14.78 -0.83 -8.71
C MET A 123 15.10 0.56 -9.25
N THR A 124 15.62 0.66 -10.49
CA THR A 124 15.87 1.91 -11.19
C THR A 124 14.58 2.69 -11.45
N ILE A 125 13.55 2.08 -12.05
CA ILE A 125 12.22 2.70 -12.28
C ILE A 125 11.62 3.18 -10.95
N ARG A 126 11.69 2.35 -9.91
CA ARG A 126 11.16 2.69 -8.59
C ARG A 126 11.91 3.84 -7.94
N HIS A 127 13.23 3.89 -8.10
CA HIS A 127 14.04 4.99 -7.57
C HIS A 127 13.67 6.29 -8.28
N PHE A 128 13.54 6.27 -9.60
CA PHE A 128 13.11 7.42 -10.39
C PHE A 128 11.73 7.92 -10.02
N TRP A 129 10.76 7.01 -9.90
CA TRP A 129 9.40 7.35 -9.49
C TRP A 129 9.39 8.10 -8.16
N ARG A 130 10.22 7.67 -7.20
CA ARG A 130 10.36 8.36 -5.91
C ARG A 130 10.97 9.74 -6.05
N ASN A 131 11.98 9.90 -6.92
CA ASN A 131 12.61 11.20 -7.13
C ASN A 131 11.64 12.17 -7.82
N ALA A 132 10.93 11.73 -8.85
CA ALA A 132 9.88 12.50 -9.50
C ALA A 132 8.76 12.91 -8.54
N ARG A 133 8.41 12.03 -7.59
CA ARG A 133 7.48 12.37 -6.50
C ARG A 133 8.05 13.45 -5.58
N VAL A 134 9.30 13.31 -5.15
CA VAL A 134 9.94 14.32 -4.27
C VAL A 134 10.01 15.68 -4.97
N GLU A 135 10.45 15.72 -6.22
CA GLU A 135 10.50 16.96 -7.02
C GLU A 135 9.10 17.57 -7.21
N LEU A 136 8.06 16.75 -7.42
CA LEU A 136 6.67 17.25 -7.46
C LEU A 136 6.23 17.84 -6.11
N GLU A 137 6.54 17.20 -4.98
CA GLU A 137 6.17 17.73 -3.66
C GLU A 137 6.90 19.04 -3.35
N GLU A 138 8.16 19.18 -3.77
CA GLU A 138 8.91 20.43 -3.69
C GLU A 138 8.28 21.53 -4.54
N LEU A 139 7.87 21.21 -5.78
CA LEU A 139 7.12 22.14 -6.64
C LEU A 139 5.78 22.54 -6.00
N LEU A 140 5.03 21.60 -5.43
CA LEU A 140 3.74 21.89 -4.82
C LEU A 140 3.88 22.76 -3.57
N ALA A 141 4.92 22.57 -2.77
CA ALA A 141 5.18 23.45 -1.64
C ALA A 141 5.39 24.90 -2.09
N TYR A 142 6.12 25.11 -3.20
CA TYR A 142 6.27 26.43 -3.81
C TYR A 142 4.92 26.98 -4.33
N MET A 143 4.15 26.18 -5.07
CA MET A 143 2.84 26.59 -5.60
C MET A 143 1.80 26.87 -4.49
N GLU A 144 1.88 26.20 -3.34
CA GLU A 144 1.02 26.49 -2.19
C GLU A 144 1.32 27.85 -1.54
N ASP A 145 2.56 28.35 -1.65
CA ASP A 145 2.91 29.70 -1.21
C ASP A 145 2.42 30.74 -2.23
N GLU A 146 2.61 30.51 -3.53
CA GLU A 146 2.05 31.36 -4.60
C GLU A 146 0.51 31.43 -4.54
N ALA A 147 -0.17 30.31 -4.28
CA ALA A 147 -1.63 30.28 -4.12
C ALA A 147 -2.14 31.16 -2.96
N LYS A 148 -1.32 31.41 -1.93
CA LYS A 148 -1.68 32.37 -0.86
C LYS A 148 -1.55 33.81 -1.34
N VAL A 149 -0.55 34.09 -2.17
CA VAL A 149 -0.38 35.41 -2.80
C VAL A 149 -1.58 35.70 -3.72
N GLU A 150 -1.98 34.70 -4.53
CA GLU A 150 -3.21 34.78 -5.34
C GLU A 150 -4.44 35.05 -4.48
N GLY A 151 -4.61 34.34 -3.37
CA GLY A 151 -5.73 34.54 -2.44
C GLY A 151 -5.77 35.96 -1.85
N ASN A 152 -4.63 36.49 -1.41
CA ASN A 152 -4.55 37.88 -0.91
C ASN A 152 -4.90 38.89 -2.02
N TRP A 153 -4.41 38.65 -3.24
CA TRP A 153 -4.71 39.51 -4.39
C TRP A 153 -6.21 39.51 -4.71
N GLU A 154 -6.87 38.35 -4.68
CA GLU A 154 -8.31 38.21 -4.91
C GLU A 154 -9.15 38.92 -3.84
N GLU A 155 -8.69 38.96 -2.59
CA GLU A 155 -9.33 39.70 -1.51
C GLU A 155 -9.26 41.22 -1.73
N GLU A 156 -8.14 41.72 -2.26
CA GLU A 156 -7.93 43.13 -2.60
C GLU A 156 -8.67 43.54 -3.90
N HIS A 157 -8.93 42.59 -4.81
CA HIS A 157 -9.51 42.83 -6.14
C HIS A 157 -10.79 42.01 -6.38
N PRO A 158 -11.85 42.20 -5.58
CA PRO A 158 -13.04 41.33 -5.61
C PRO A 158 -13.81 41.39 -6.94
N LYS A 159 -13.68 42.48 -7.72
CA LYS A 159 -14.32 42.62 -9.04
C LYS A 159 -13.66 41.78 -10.11
N ASP A 160 -12.37 41.52 -9.98
CA ASP A 160 -11.55 40.81 -10.97
C ASP A 160 -11.28 39.35 -10.56
N ALA A 161 -11.54 39.01 -9.30
CA ALA A 161 -11.29 37.69 -8.72
C ALA A 161 -11.95 36.53 -9.52
N GLU A 162 -13.14 36.70 -10.08
CA GLU A 162 -13.79 35.65 -10.87
C GLU A 162 -13.01 35.32 -12.16
N GLY A 163 -12.56 36.35 -12.88
CA GLY A 163 -11.72 36.18 -14.06
C GLY A 163 -10.34 35.62 -13.71
N ALA A 164 -9.79 36.04 -12.57
CA ALA A 164 -8.51 35.57 -12.07
C ALA A 164 -8.55 34.07 -11.69
N ARG A 165 -9.63 33.59 -11.05
CA ARG A 165 -9.81 32.16 -10.72
C ARG A 165 -9.93 31.25 -11.94
N ALA A 166 -10.43 31.78 -13.06
CA ALA A 166 -10.52 31.06 -14.32
C ALA A 166 -9.17 30.93 -15.07
N SER A 167 -8.12 31.62 -14.60
CA SER A 167 -6.77 31.53 -15.17
C SER A 167 -6.05 30.22 -14.80
N TYR A 168 -4.91 29.96 -15.44
CA TYR A 168 -4.05 28.81 -15.14
C TYR A 168 -3.15 29.11 -13.95
N SER A 169 -3.77 29.32 -12.78
CA SER A 169 -3.18 29.79 -11.53
C SER A 169 -2.45 28.70 -10.72
N ALA A 170 -1.66 29.10 -9.73
CA ALA A 170 -1.01 28.22 -8.76
C ALA A 170 -2.07 27.47 -7.90
N THR A 171 -3.16 28.14 -7.54
CA THR A 171 -4.32 27.53 -6.88
C THR A 171 -4.88 26.36 -7.70
N ASN A 172 -5.06 26.56 -9.01
CA ASN A 172 -5.54 25.51 -9.91
C ASN A 172 -4.52 24.39 -10.06
N ALA A 173 -3.22 24.70 -10.09
CA ALA A 173 -2.15 23.70 -10.14
C ALA A 173 -2.12 22.80 -8.89
N VAL A 174 -2.25 23.37 -7.69
CA VAL A 174 -2.33 22.63 -6.42
C VAL A 174 -3.57 21.73 -6.39
N ASN A 175 -4.73 22.25 -6.81
CA ASN A 175 -5.96 21.48 -6.87
C ASN A 175 -5.84 20.30 -7.86
N LEU A 176 -5.26 20.53 -9.04
CA LEU A 176 -4.99 19.50 -10.03
C LEU A 176 -4.10 18.39 -9.44
N ALA A 177 -3.01 18.75 -8.77
CA ALA A 177 -2.14 17.77 -8.13
C ALA A 177 -2.86 16.99 -7.04
N ARG A 178 -3.69 17.63 -6.20
CA ARG A 178 -4.45 16.92 -5.15
C ARG A 178 -5.43 15.91 -5.75
N LEU A 179 -6.06 16.25 -6.88
CA LEU A 179 -6.98 15.37 -7.59
C LEU A 179 -6.25 14.17 -8.23
N LEU A 180 -5.12 14.43 -8.90
CA LEU A 180 -4.47 13.43 -9.77
C LEU A 180 -3.25 12.73 -9.17
N ALA A 181 -2.58 13.31 -8.19
CA ALA A 181 -1.39 12.72 -7.54
C ALA A 181 -1.73 11.57 -6.57
N GLN A 182 -2.94 11.01 -6.67
CA GLN A 182 -3.34 9.82 -5.93
C GLN A 182 -2.44 8.64 -6.33
N TYR A 183 -2.05 7.84 -5.32
CA TYR A 183 -1.04 6.82 -5.47
C TYR A 183 -1.45 5.76 -6.53
N PRO A 184 -0.56 5.29 -7.42
CA PRO A 184 -0.90 4.26 -8.42
C PRO A 184 -1.46 2.93 -7.85
N SER A 185 -1.39 2.71 -6.54
CA SER A 185 -1.99 1.53 -5.89
C SER A 185 -3.49 1.67 -5.65
N THR A 186 -4.05 2.88 -5.64
CA THR A 186 -5.50 3.09 -5.68
C THR A 186 -6.02 3.03 -7.13
N MET A 187 -5.18 3.37 -8.10
CA MET A 187 -5.38 3.03 -9.52
C MET A 187 -5.04 1.56 -9.79
N GLY A 188 -5.69 0.65 -9.06
CA GLY A 188 -5.82 -0.73 -9.55
C GLY A 188 -6.32 -0.72 -10.99
N PRO A 189 -6.10 -1.78 -11.79
CA PRO A 189 -6.49 -1.78 -13.20
C PRO A 189 -8.02 -1.71 -13.33
N GLN A 190 -8.60 -0.52 -13.23
CA GLN A 190 -10.03 -0.28 -13.38
C GLN A 190 -10.42 -0.17 -14.87
N HIS A 191 -9.44 -0.15 -15.78
CA HIS A 191 -9.66 -0.09 -17.23
C HIS A 191 -9.08 -1.27 -18.01
N ALA A 192 -8.71 -2.37 -17.36
CA ALA A 192 -8.54 -3.65 -18.05
C ALA A 192 -9.82 -4.48 -17.95
N VAL A 193 -10.96 -3.92 -18.39
CA VAL A 193 -12.04 -4.74 -18.93
C VAL A 193 -11.50 -5.30 -20.25
N LYS A 194 -10.75 -6.40 -20.16
CA LYS A 194 -10.52 -7.26 -21.31
C LYS A 194 -11.51 -8.40 -21.20
N ASP A 195 -12.31 -8.49 -22.24
CA ASP A 195 -13.19 -9.59 -22.56
C ASP A 195 -12.60 -10.95 -22.20
N GLY A 196 -13.50 -11.81 -21.75
CA GLY A 196 -13.21 -13.06 -21.07
C GLY A 196 -12.10 -13.90 -21.69
N SER A 197 -11.12 -14.24 -20.87
CA SER A 197 -10.53 -15.57 -20.94
C SER A 197 -10.20 -16.04 -19.53
N GLU A 198 -11.00 -17.00 -19.07
CA GLU A 198 -10.66 -17.85 -17.95
C GLU A 198 -9.38 -18.63 -18.27
N SER A 199 -8.46 -18.68 -17.30
CA SER A 199 -7.57 -19.83 -17.00
C SER A 199 -6.15 -19.38 -16.64
N GLY A 200 -5.68 -19.78 -15.44
CA GLY A 200 -4.26 -19.80 -15.16
C GLY A 200 -3.84 -19.60 -13.70
N ARG A 201 -4.27 -20.50 -12.80
CA ARG A 201 -3.70 -20.59 -11.43
C ARG A 201 -2.21 -20.97 -11.51
N LEU A 202 -1.30 -20.04 -11.21
CA LEU A 202 0.12 -20.34 -10.99
C LEU A 202 0.42 -20.52 -9.50
N THR A 203 0.71 -21.75 -9.12
CA THR A 203 1.14 -22.19 -7.80
C THR A 203 2.54 -21.69 -7.46
N ARG A 204 2.66 -20.95 -6.35
CA ARG A 204 3.88 -20.28 -5.87
C ARG A 204 4.65 -21.18 -4.89
N SER A 205 5.73 -21.82 -5.33
CA SER A 205 6.67 -22.52 -4.46
C SER A 205 7.73 -21.55 -3.90
N LYS A 206 7.88 -21.55 -2.57
CA LYS A 206 8.81 -20.69 -1.80
C LYS A 206 10.19 -21.33 -1.71
N ALA A 207 11.22 -20.62 -2.14
CA ALA A 207 12.60 -20.83 -1.70
C ALA A 207 13.06 -19.56 -0.96
N VAL A 208 13.18 -19.66 0.37
CA VAL A 208 13.64 -18.59 1.26
C VAL A 208 15.15 -18.72 1.41
N SER A 209 15.91 -17.79 0.82
CA SER A 209 17.35 -17.64 1.06
C SER A 209 17.58 -16.54 2.09
N GLU A 210 18.27 -16.87 3.18
CA GLU A 210 18.66 -15.97 4.26
C GLU A 210 19.48 -14.77 3.76
N LYS A 211 19.06 -13.55 4.07
CA LYS A 211 19.83 -12.33 3.76
C LYS A 211 20.51 -11.80 5.02
N LYS A 212 21.84 -11.72 4.93
CA LYS A 212 22.76 -11.13 5.91
C LYS A 212 22.43 -9.64 6.12
N LYS A 213 22.12 -9.24 7.35
CA LYS A 213 21.85 -7.83 7.73
C LYS A 213 23.15 -7.02 7.64
N ARG A 214 23.15 -5.92 6.89
CA ARG A 214 24.22 -4.90 6.93
C ARG A 214 23.84 -3.86 7.99
N ASN A 215 24.75 -3.59 8.92
CA ASN A 215 24.59 -2.57 9.95
C ASN A 215 25.04 -1.21 9.41
N ALA A 216 24.14 -0.22 9.43
CA ALA A 216 24.48 1.17 9.18
C ALA A 216 25.16 1.77 10.43
N LYS A 217 26.25 2.52 10.24
CA LYS A 217 26.91 3.31 11.30
C LYS A 217 26.55 4.78 11.09
N PHE A 218 26.13 5.46 12.17
CA PHE A 218 25.82 6.88 12.17
C PHE A 218 27.05 7.71 12.58
N VAL A 219 27.13 8.95 12.10
CA VAL A 219 28.26 9.88 12.32
C VAL A 219 28.29 10.38 13.77
N TYR A 220 29.49 10.54 14.34
CA TYR A 220 29.69 11.09 15.70
C TYR A 220 29.03 12.47 15.81
N GLY A 221 28.10 12.63 16.76
CA GLY A 221 27.25 13.83 16.91
C GLY A 221 25.76 13.57 16.68
N THR A 222 25.41 12.53 15.91
CA THR A 222 24.02 12.03 15.80
C THR A 222 23.74 10.83 16.72
N ASN A 223 24.75 10.43 17.49
CA ASN A 223 24.73 9.27 18.36
C ASN A 223 24.17 9.64 19.73
N PHE A 224 22.86 9.90 19.79
CA PHE A 224 22.13 10.12 21.03
C PHE A 224 22.01 8.79 21.79
N SER A 225 23.08 8.37 22.48
CA SER A 225 23.20 7.09 23.18
C SER A 225 23.02 5.85 22.25
N PRO A 226 23.34 4.61 22.69
CA PRO A 226 23.37 3.41 21.86
C PRO A 226 22.04 3.05 21.15
N SER A 227 20.97 3.75 21.45
CA SER A 227 19.73 3.79 20.67
C SER A 227 18.93 4.97 21.17
N ARG A 228 18.34 5.77 20.26
CA ARG A 228 17.17 6.58 20.62
C ARG A 228 16.20 5.64 21.35
N PRO A 229 15.78 5.93 22.60
CA PRO A 229 14.94 5.01 23.36
C PRO A 229 13.61 4.85 22.62
N LYS A 230 13.51 3.83 21.76
CA LYS A 230 12.35 3.64 20.86
C LYS A 230 11.05 3.66 21.65
N HIS A 231 11.09 3.10 22.85
CA HIS A 231 10.00 3.07 23.81
C HIS A 231 9.57 4.47 24.28
N ALA A 232 10.44 5.49 24.35
CA ALA A 232 10.05 6.84 24.75
C ALA A 232 9.34 7.61 23.63
N PHE A 233 9.47 7.17 22.37
CA PHE A 233 8.88 7.83 21.19
C PHE A 233 7.71 7.04 20.58
N GLN A 234 7.20 6.00 21.26
CA GLN A 234 5.96 5.34 20.84
C GLN A 234 4.77 6.21 21.24
N ARG A 235 3.77 6.34 20.34
CA ARG A 235 2.56 7.16 20.58
C ARG A 235 1.78 6.79 21.84
N ASN A 236 1.94 5.56 22.32
CA ASN A 236 1.26 5.04 23.51
C ASN A 236 2.00 5.34 24.84
N ARG A 237 3.07 6.15 24.81
CA ARG A 237 3.89 6.41 26.00
C ARG A 237 3.59 7.80 26.56
N PRO A 238 3.51 7.96 27.89
CA PRO A 238 3.17 9.23 28.52
C PRO A 238 4.14 10.37 28.16
N VAL A 239 5.38 10.02 27.82
CA VAL A 239 6.45 10.95 27.46
C VAL A 239 6.44 11.36 25.98
N TYR A 240 5.61 10.73 25.14
CA TYR A 240 5.49 11.11 23.73
C TYR A 240 4.70 12.41 23.60
N LYS A 241 5.35 13.43 23.05
CA LYS A 241 4.69 14.67 22.62
C LYS A 241 4.49 14.63 21.10
N PRO A 242 3.25 14.73 20.60
CA PRO A 242 3.01 14.83 19.16
C PRO A 242 3.70 16.09 18.62
N GLY A 243 4.51 15.94 17.57
CA GLY A 243 5.10 17.07 16.86
C GLY A 243 4.06 17.78 15.98
N LYS A 244 4.42 18.94 15.40
CA LYS A 244 3.56 19.73 14.49
C LYS A 244 2.96 18.91 13.32
N HIS A 245 3.64 17.84 12.92
CA HIS A 245 3.23 16.94 11.82
C HIS A 245 2.73 15.58 12.32
N ALA A 246 2.56 15.38 13.63
CA ALA A 246 1.96 14.17 14.14
C ALA A 246 0.47 14.15 13.77
N ALA A 247 0.03 13.03 13.24
CA ALA A 247 -1.37 12.84 12.91
C ALA A 247 -2.25 13.04 14.17
N GLY A 248 -3.31 13.83 14.05
CA GLY A 248 -4.20 14.20 15.16
C GLY A 248 -4.85 12.99 15.83
N THR A 249 -5.21 13.14 17.12
CA THR A 249 -5.70 12.07 17.99
C THR A 249 -7.11 11.55 17.69
N LEU A 250 -7.88 12.21 16.83
CA LEU A 250 -9.34 12.02 16.72
C LEU A 250 -9.92 11.89 15.31
N ARG A 251 -9.09 11.93 14.25
CA ARG A 251 -9.58 11.66 12.89
C ARG A 251 -9.15 10.27 12.46
N GLU A 252 -10.06 9.54 11.80
CA GLU A 252 -9.88 8.21 11.25
C GLU A 252 -8.67 8.18 10.32
N LEU A 253 -7.51 7.83 10.87
CA LEU A 253 -6.31 7.67 10.07
C LEU A 253 -6.44 6.36 9.30
N VAL A 254 -6.76 6.48 8.01
CA VAL A 254 -6.66 5.38 7.07
C VAL A 254 -5.20 4.94 6.99
N ASP A 255 -4.92 3.69 7.32
CA ASP A 255 -3.57 3.12 7.23
C ASP A 255 -3.13 3.02 5.76
N THR A 256 -2.35 4.01 5.31
CA THR A 256 -1.75 4.04 3.96
C THR A 256 -0.41 3.32 3.88
N SER A 257 0.07 2.71 4.98
CA SER A 257 1.43 2.15 5.07
C SER A 257 1.64 0.93 4.16
N ASN A 258 0.56 0.33 3.62
CA ASN A 258 0.60 -0.90 2.84
C ASN A 258 1.36 -2.03 3.55
N MET A 259 1.40 -1.99 4.89
CA MET A 259 2.11 -3.00 5.66
C MET A 259 1.34 -4.32 5.56
N THR A 260 1.77 -5.19 4.65
CA THR A 260 1.17 -6.53 4.42
C THR A 260 1.35 -7.50 5.59
N ASN A 261 1.86 -7.01 6.72
CA ASN A 261 1.94 -7.82 7.92
C ASN A 261 0.54 -7.91 8.51
N ARG A 262 -0.15 -9.00 8.23
CA ARG A 262 -1.53 -9.23 8.68
C ARG A 262 -1.69 -9.22 10.20
N PHE A 263 -0.62 -9.52 10.95
CA PHE A 263 -0.61 -9.33 12.41
C PHE A 263 -0.67 -7.86 12.79
N TYR A 264 -0.07 -6.99 11.99
CA TYR A 264 -0.13 -5.55 12.20
C TYR A 264 -1.54 -5.02 11.93
N THR A 265 -2.19 -5.46 10.84
CA THR A 265 -3.60 -5.15 10.56
C THR A 265 -4.50 -5.62 11.69
N ALA A 266 -4.36 -6.87 12.12
CA ALA A 266 -5.17 -7.43 13.21
C ALA A 266 -4.97 -6.71 14.55
N ARG A 267 -3.78 -6.13 14.77
CA ARG A 267 -3.44 -5.33 15.96
C ARG A 267 -4.10 -3.94 15.96
N GLN A 268 -4.52 -3.44 14.81
CA GLN A 268 -5.21 -2.15 14.70
C GLN A 268 -6.74 -2.27 14.80
N LEU A 269 -7.30 -3.49 14.80
CA LEU A 269 -8.75 -3.69 14.90
C LEU A 269 -9.29 -3.15 16.22
N LYS A 270 -10.47 -2.52 16.17
CA LYS A 270 -11.21 -2.08 17.36
C LYS A 270 -11.76 -3.30 18.11
N VAL A 271 -11.52 -3.41 19.41
CA VAL A 271 -11.90 -4.59 20.20
C VAL A 271 -13.26 -4.40 20.84
N ILE A 272 -14.12 -5.41 20.75
CA ILE A 272 -15.38 -5.49 21.48
C ILE A 272 -15.32 -6.75 22.36
N THR A 273 -15.58 -6.63 23.65
CA THR A 273 -15.54 -7.78 24.57
C THR A 273 -16.94 -8.25 24.90
N HIS A 274 -17.23 -9.54 24.64
CA HIS A 274 -18.46 -10.20 25.04
C HIS A 274 -18.18 -11.17 26.21
N MET A 275 -18.72 -10.83 27.38
CA MET A 275 -18.65 -11.64 28.61
C MET A 275 -19.84 -12.59 28.64
N GLY A 276 -19.64 -13.84 28.25
CA GLY A 276 -20.74 -14.81 28.09
C GLY A 276 -20.32 -16.08 27.37
N GLY A 277 -19.18 -16.05 26.69
CA GLY A 277 -18.67 -17.16 25.91
C GLY A 277 -19.40 -17.27 24.56
N LEU A 278 -19.81 -18.48 24.21
CA LEU A 278 -20.63 -18.77 23.04
C LEU A 278 -21.96 -19.38 23.50
N PRO A 279 -23.09 -19.09 22.85
CA PRO A 279 -23.24 -18.35 21.59
C PRO A 279 -23.11 -16.83 21.74
N ILE A 280 -22.81 -16.16 20.63
CA ILE A 280 -22.73 -14.70 20.55
C ILE A 280 -24.16 -14.16 20.48
N PRO A 281 -24.49 -13.08 21.22
CA PRO A 281 -25.79 -12.43 21.10
C PRO A 281 -26.02 -11.97 19.66
N GLU A 282 -27.27 -12.00 19.22
CA GLU A 282 -27.64 -11.54 17.86
C GLU A 282 -27.22 -10.08 17.64
N HIS A 283 -27.38 -9.24 18.67
CA HIS A 283 -27.01 -7.84 18.62
C HIS A 283 -25.79 -7.53 19.51
N ILE A 284 -24.82 -6.82 18.95
CA ILE A 284 -23.62 -6.33 19.65
C ILE A 284 -23.50 -4.83 19.39
N ASP A 285 -23.46 -4.06 20.47
CA ASP A 285 -23.25 -2.62 20.41
C ASP A 285 -21.77 -2.30 20.09
N VAL A 286 -21.50 -1.93 18.83
CA VAL A 286 -20.16 -1.61 18.32
C VAL A 286 -19.62 -0.27 18.83
N SER A 287 -20.48 0.60 19.35
CA SER A 287 -20.08 1.91 19.88
C SER A 287 -19.25 1.77 21.16
N LYS A 288 -19.46 0.68 21.92
CA LYS A 288 -18.78 0.37 23.18
C LYS A 288 -17.49 -0.43 22.98
N HIS A 289 -16.64 -0.03 22.04
CA HIS A 289 -15.36 -0.70 21.82
C HIS A 289 -14.30 -0.32 22.89
N GLU A 290 -13.47 -1.28 23.30
CA GLU A 290 -12.46 -1.15 24.36
C GLU A 290 -11.09 -0.63 23.84
N GLY A 291 -11.07 -0.03 22.65
CA GLY A 291 -9.87 0.50 22.00
C GLY A 291 -9.31 -0.45 20.95
N ILE A 292 -8.02 -0.31 20.61
CA ILE A 292 -7.37 -1.13 19.56
C ILE A 292 -6.71 -2.39 20.14
N ALA A 293 -6.68 -3.46 19.36
CA ALA A 293 -6.18 -4.78 19.79
C ALA A 293 -4.73 -4.77 20.32
N ASP A 294 -3.85 -3.93 19.78
CA ASP A 294 -2.45 -3.81 20.25
C ASP A 294 -2.31 -3.17 21.63
N LEU A 295 -3.30 -2.41 22.08
CA LEU A 295 -3.30 -1.71 23.37
C LEU A 295 -4.28 -2.33 24.37
N HIS A 296 -5.03 -3.35 23.95
CA HIS A 296 -6.03 -4.00 24.77
C HIS A 296 -5.39 -4.73 25.98
N PRO A 297 -5.98 -4.72 27.19
CA PRO A 297 -5.42 -5.42 28.37
C PRO A 297 -5.13 -6.92 28.12
N ARG A 298 -5.92 -7.54 27.24
CA ARG A 298 -5.80 -8.96 26.83
C ARG A 298 -4.94 -9.18 25.57
N GLN A 299 -4.06 -8.26 25.20
CA GLN A 299 -3.25 -8.31 23.97
C GLN A 299 -2.52 -9.66 23.77
N LYS A 300 -2.03 -10.28 24.85
CA LYS A 300 -1.32 -11.57 24.78
C LYS A 300 -2.25 -12.70 24.32
N GLU A 301 -3.45 -12.77 24.88
CA GLU A 301 -4.47 -13.76 24.53
C GLU A 301 -4.96 -13.55 23.09
N ILE A 302 -5.20 -12.30 22.71
CA ILE A 302 -5.58 -11.92 21.35
C ILE A 302 -4.52 -12.40 20.35
N ASN A 303 -3.25 -12.08 20.59
CA ASN A 303 -2.17 -12.53 19.70
C ASN A 303 -2.07 -14.05 19.63
N GLN A 304 -2.34 -14.77 20.73
CA GLN A 304 -2.34 -16.23 20.73
C GLN A 304 -3.42 -16.79 19.81
N VAL A 305 -4.65 -16.28 19.90
CA VAL A 305 -5.77 -16.71 19.02
C VAL A 305 -5.49 -16.32 17.56
N LEU A 306 -5.03 -15.10 17.29
CA LEU A 306 -4.70 -14.69 15.91
C LEU A 306 -3.55 -15.54 15.33
N THR A 307 -2.59 -15.95 16.15
CA THR A 307 -1.52 -16.86 15.75
C THR A 307 -2.09 -18.22 15.35
N THR A 308 -3.09 -18.76 16.07
CA THR A 308 -3.72 -20.02 15.66
C THR A 308 -4.45 -19.89 14.33
N TYR A 309 -5.04 -18.74 14.00
CA TYR A 309 -5.65 -18.49 12.69
C TYR A 309 -4.62 -18.49 11.56
N VAL A 310 -3.52 -17.75 11.74
CA VAL A 310 -2.43 -17.66 10.76
C VAL A 310 -1.76 -19.01 10.54
N HIS A 311 -1.67 -19.83 11.57
CA HIS A 311 -1.05 -21.16 11.53
C HIS A 311 -2.06 -22.31 11.41
N HIS A 312 -3.31 -22.01 11.05
CA HIS A 312 -4.34 -23.03 10.93
C HIS A 312 -3.93 -24.10 9.90
N LYS A 313 -4.05 -25.39 10.29
CA LYS A 313 -3.54 -26.53 9.50
C LYS A 313 -4.24 -26.66 8.16
N ASN A 314 -5.55 -26.40 8.11
CA ASN A 314 -6.32 -26.45 6.88
C ASN A 314 -6.13 -25.13 6.09
N PRO A 315 -5.57 -25.17 4.87
CA PRO A 315 -5.26 -23.97 4.09
C PRO A 315 -6.51 -23.22 3.61
N LYS A 316 -7.64 -23.91 3.40
CA LYS A 316 -8.90 -23.27 2.99
C LYS A 316 -9.47 -22.43 4.13
N ILE A 317 -9.55 -23.01 5.33
CA ILE A 317 -9.97 -22.31 6.55
C ILE A 317 -9.04 -21.14 6.84
N ARG A 318 -7.73 -21.36 6.76
CA ARG A 318 -6.73 -20.29 6.92
C ARG A 318 -6.99 -19.15 5.93
N ALA A 319 -7.19 -19.44 4.65
CA ALA A 319 -7.42 -18.41 3.64
C ALA A 319 -8.71 -17.61 3.91
N ALA A 320 -9.78 -18.27 4.33
CA ALA A 320 -11.03 -17.63 4.73
C ALA A 320 -10.85 -16.70 5.94
N LEU A 321 -10.20 -17.19 7.00
CA LEU A 321 -9.88 -16.39 8.20
C LEU A 321 -8.98 -15.18 7.86
N MET A 322 -7.99 -15.37 6.98
CA MET A 322 -7.15 -14.25 6.57
C MET A 322 -7.91 -13.22 5.74
N LYS A 323 -8.84 -13.64 4.87
CA LYS A 323 -9.67 -12.72 4.10
C LYS A 323 -10.58 -11.90 5.02
N GLN A 324 -11.19 -12.54 6.02
CA GLN A 324 -11.99 -11.83 7.01
C GLN A 324 -11.16 -10.83 7.83
N LEU A 325 -9.95 -11.20 8.25
CA LEU A 325 -9.04 -10.28 8.94
C LEU A 325 -8.60 -9.09 8.07
N GLU A 326 -8.50 -9.26 6.75
CA GLU A 326 -8.12 -8.19 5.82
C GLU A 326 -9.24 -7.14 5.68
N ASN A 327 -10.50 -7.55 5.82
CA ASN A 327 -11.67 -6.68 5.69
C ASN A 327 -12.25 -6.19 7.02
N ALA A 328 -11.85 -6.77 8.14
CA ALA A 328 -12.43 -6.46 9.43
C ALA A 328 -12.07 -5.04 9.90
N ASN A 329 -13.03 -4.39 10.55
CA ASN A 329 -12.83 -3.13 11.29
C ASN A 329 -12.79 -3.39 12.81
N PHE A 330 -13.47 -4.45 13.26
CA PHE A 330 -13.56 -4.83 14.66
C PHE A 330 -13.06 -6.26 14.91
N LEU A 331 -12.75 -6.54 16.17
CA LEU A 331 -12.40 -7.85 16.68
C LEU A 331 -13.24 -8.13 17.92
N LEU A 332 -14.20 -9.04 17.80
CA LEU A 332 -15.05 -9.48 18.89
C LEU A 332 -14.34 -10.55 19.73
N LEU A 333 -14.05 -10.26 20.98
CA LEU A 333 -13.49 -11.20 21.94
C LEU A 333 -14.61 -11.87 22.72
N CYS A 334 -14.71 -13.19 22.60
CA CYS A 334 -15.58 -13.98 23.45
C CYS A 334 -14.78 -14.41 24.68
N VAL A 335 -15.20 -13.94 25.86
CA VAL A 335 -14.54 -14.23 27.13
C VAL A 335 -15.45 -15.10 27.98
N GLN A 336 -14.93 -16.22 28.47
CA GLN A 336 -15.60 -17.13 29.37
C GLN A 336 -14.67 -17.47 30.53
N GLN A 337 -15.15 -17.32 31.77
CA GLN A 337 -14.35 -17.56 32.99
C GLN A 337 -12.99 -16.84 32.94
N ASP A 338 -13.00 -15.56 32.59
CA ASP A 338 -11.81 -14.71 32.49
C ASP A 338 -10.77 -15.12 31.42
N LYS A 339 -11.13 -16.05 30.51
CA LYS A 339 -10.27 -16.48 29.41
C LYS A 339 -10.89 -16.14 28.06
N VAL A 340 -10.07 -15.61 27.14
CA VAL A 340 -10.46 -15.43 25.74
C VAL A 340 -10.54 -16.80 25.08
N ILE A 341 -11.76 -17.21 24.73
CA ILE A 341 -12.02 -18.48 24.05
C ILE A 341 -12.03 -18.33 22.53
N ALA A 342 -12.37 -17.13 22.02
CA ALA A 342 -12.39 -16.82 20.60
C ALA A 342 -12.16 -15.32 20.34
N ALA A 343 -11.64 -15.01 19.15
CA ALA A 343 -11.48 -13.65 18.65
C ALA A 343 -11.99 -13.60 17.20
N ILE A 344 -13.10 -12.92 16.94
CA ILE A 344 -13.83 -13.03 15.67
C ILE A 344 -13.71 -11.69 14.92
N PRO A 345 -13.10 -11.66 13.72
CA PRO A 345 -12.98 -10.43 12.93
C PRO A 345 -14.35 -10.04 12.36
N LEU A 346 -14.76 -8.78 12.55
CA LEU A 346 -16.04 -8.26 12.09
C LEU A 346 -15.85 -7.11 11.10
N GLU A 347 -16.61 -7.13 10.03
CA GLU A 347 -16.68 -6.08 9.00
C GLU A 347 -17.94 -5.25 9.23
N LEU A 348 -17.84 -3.92 9.09
CA LEU A 348 -18.93 -2.98 9.38
C LEU A 348 -20.17 -3.24 8.52
N GLU A 349 -20.00 -3.68 7.27
CA GLU A 349 -21.11 -3.99 6.34
C GLU A 349 -22.05 -5.11 6.84
N ASN A 350 -21.60 -5.93 7.80
CA ASN A 350 -22.44 -6.98 8.40
C ASN A 350 -23.21 -6.53 9.65
N MET A 351 -23.06 -5.25 10.03
CA MET A 351 -23.78 -4.61 11.12
C MET A 351 -24.65 -3.54 10.46
N GLU A 352 -25.90 -3.88 10.13
CA GLU A 352 -26.86 -2.84 9.73
C GLU A 352 -26.87 -1.77 10.82
N ASP A 353 -26.63 -0.54 10.42
CA ASP A 353 -26.59 0.63 11.27
C ASP A 353 -28.01 0.81 11.82
N VAL A 354 -28.29 0.17 12.97
CA VAL A 354 -29.47 0.47 13.78
C VAL A 354 -29.18 1.83 14.41
N GLY A 355 -29.24 2.86 13.56
CA GLY A 355 -29.13 4.24 13.97
C GLY A 355 -30.14 4.48 15.08
N THR A 356 -29.70 5.24 16.06
CA THR A 356 -30.52 5.93 17.06
C THR A 356 -31.82 6.42 16.41
N GLN A 357 -32.86 5.60 16.51
CA GLN A 357 -34.21 5.99 16.18
C GLN A 357 -34.65 6.78 17.40
N ASP A 358 -34.65 8.11 17.27
CA ASP A 358 -35.15 9.00 18.30
C ASP A 358 -36.55 8.53 18.73
N ASP A 359 -36.74 8.41 20.04
CA ASP A 359 -37.99 8.01 20.68
C ASP A 359 -39.09 9.05 20.42
N GLU A 360 -39.71 9.03 19.24
CA GLU A 360 -41.02 9.65 19.01
C GLU A 360 -41.93 8.69 18.21
N ASP A 361 -42.83 8.03 18.95
CA ASP A 361 -44.16 7.56 18.58
C ASP A 361 -44.40 7.15 17.11
N ILE A 362 -44.32 5.85 16.79
CA ILE A 362 -45.35 5.16 15.97
C ILE A 362 -45.45 3.70 16.40
N GLY A 363 -46.54 3.35 17.07
CA GLY A 363 -46.97 1.96 17.19
C GLY A 363 -47.47 1.43 15.85
N GLN A 364 -46.85 0.36 15.35
CA GLN A 364 -47.50 -0.78 14.69
C GLN A 364 -46.44 -1.81 14.30
N GLY A 365 -46.73 -3.07 14.59
CA GLY A 365 -45.79 -4.19 14.52
C GLY A 365 -45.16 -4.37 13.14
N LEU A 366 -43.83 -4.44 13.14
CA LEU A 366 -43.03 -4.99 12.07
C LEU A 366 -42.11 -6.04 12.69
N ASP A 367 -42.10 -7.22 12.07
CA ASP A 367 -41.24 -8.35 12.43
C ASP A 367 -39.76 -7.90 12.50
N PRO A 368 -39.01 -8.24 13.57
CA PRO A 368 -37.58 -7.98 13.61
C PRO A 368 -36.90 -8.86 12.55
N GLY A 369 -36.45 -8.22 11.46
CA GLY A 369 -35.68 -8.86 10.40
C GLY A 369 -34.42 -9.50 10.98
N GLY A 370 -34.44 -10.83 11.06
CA GLY A 370 -33.34 -11.63 11.58
C GLY A 370 -32.07 -11.56 10.73
N PHE A 371 -30.94 -11.62 11.41
CA PHE A 371 -29.59 -11.68 10.87
C PHE A 371 -29.40 -12.80 9.83
N LYS A 372 -28.96 -12.45 8.61
CA LYS A 372 -28.58 -13.45 7.59
C LYS A 372 -27.17 -14.03 7.82
N THR A 373 -27.12 -15.14 8.56
CA THR A 373 -26.33 -16.38 8.32
C THR A 373 -24.80 -16.37 8.06
N GLY A 374 -24.07 -15.26 8.11
CA GLY A 374 -22.60 -15.29 7.96
C GLY A 374 -21.83 -15.92 9.14
N TRP A 375 -22.36 -15.74 10.35
CA TRP A 375 -21.73 -16.12 11.63
C TRP A 375 -21.68 -17.62 11.89
N VAL A 376 -22.79 -18.30 11.55
CA VAL A 376 -22.97 -19.74 11.80
C VAL A 376 -21.91 -20.55 11.07
N SER A 377 -21.53 -20.15 9.85
CA SER A 377 -20.49 -20.85 9.09
C SER A 377 -19.12 -20.80 9.76
N LEU A 378 -18.75 -19.71 10.44
CA LEU A 378 -17.42 -19.59 11.06
C LEU A 378 -17.36 -20.29 12.41
N LEU A 379 -18.41 -20.14 13.22
CA LEU A 379 -18.54 -20.90 14.47
C LEU A 379 -18.55 -22.40 14.18
N ASP A 380 -19.24 -22.84 13.14
CA ASP A 380 -19.21 -24.23 12.67
C ASP A 380 -17.80 -24.67 12.27
N ILE A 381 -17.06 -23.83 11.54
CA ILE A 381 -15.68 -24.14 11.14
C ILE A 381 -14.78 -24.27 12.38
N LEU A 382 -14.89 -23.36 13.34
CA LEU A 382 -14.08 -23.35 14.55
C LEU A 382 -14.44 -24.50 15.50
N THR A 383 -15.73 -24.77 15.70
CA THR A 383 -16.23 -25.85 16.58
C THR A 383 -16.02 -27.24 15.98
N LYS A 384 -16.26 -27.44 14.68
CA LYS A 384 -16.04 -28.74 13.99
C LYS A 384 -14.55 -29.07 13.85
N SER A 385 -13.66 -28.09 13.80
CA SER A 385 -12.22 -28.31 13.75
C SER A 385 -11.58 -28.66 15.11
N GLY A 386 -12.27 -28.38 16.22
CA GLY A 386 -11.79 -28.64 17.58
C GLY A 386 -11.92 -30.09 18.07
N ASN A 387 -12.66 -30.95 17.36
CA ASN A 387 -13.03 -32.27 17.87
C ASN A 387 -12.15 -33.43 17.37
N GLY A 388 -10.84 -33.22 17.42
CA GLY A 388 -9.81 -34.22 17.13
C GLY A 388 -9.07 -34.69 18.38
N GLY A 389 -9.80 -35.28 19.34
CA GLY A 389 -9.22 -36.17 20.36
C GLY A 389 -8.65 -35.51 21.63
N LYS A 390 -9.53 -35.29 22.62
CA LYS A 390 -9.34 -35.61 24.05
C LYS A 390 -10.59 -35.16 24.80
N LYS A 391 -11.49 -36.11 25.11
CA LYS A 391 -12.50 -35.92 26.16
C LYS A 391 -11.71 -35.74 27.47
N TYR A 392 -11.70 -34.54 28.03
CA TYR A 392 -11.47 -34.39 29.46
C TYR A 392 -12.78 -34.83 30.12
N VAL A 393 -12.81 -36.08 30.56
CA VAL A 393 -13.79 -36.53 31.55
C VAL A 393 -13.42 -35.79 32.83
N LEU A 394 -14.30 -34.92 33.30
CA LEU A 394 -14.28 -34.43 34.67
C LEU A 394 -14.69 -35.61 35.56
N GLU A 395 -13.72 -36.44 35.93
CA GLU A 395 -13.86 -37.34 37.07
C GLU A 395 -13.54 -36.54 38.33
N GLU A 396 -14.58 -36.29 39.12
CA GLU A 396 -14.43 -35.91 40.52
C GLU A 396 -13.74 -37.04 41.26
N HIS A 397 -12.51 -36.81 41.74
CA HIS A 397 -11.93 -37.67 42.75
C HIS A 397 -11.48 -36.86 43.96
N GLY A 398 -12.33 -36.93 44.99
CA GLY A 398 -11.96 -36.69 46.36
C GLY A 398 -10.96 -37.75 46.87
N LYS A 399 -10.03 -37.26 47.68
CA LYS A 399 -9.34 -37.85 48.84
C LYS A 399 -8.94 -39.35 48.85
N ALA A 400 -7.64 -39.49 49.16
CA ALA A 400 -7.05 -40.33 50.23
C ALA A 400 -6.36 -41.67 49.86
N HIS A 401 -5.10 -41.74 50.32
CA HIS A 401 -4.28 -42.88 50.75
C HIS A 401 -4.11 -44.14 49.87
N GLY A 402 -2.86 -44.52 49.62
CA GLY A 402 -2.51 -45.90 49.29
C GLY A 402 -1.09 -46.09 48.75
N LYS A 403 -0.29 -46.89 49.45
CA LYS A 403 1.13 -47.20 49.18
C LYS A 403 1.34 -48.28 48.09
N LEU A 404 2.56 -48.27 47.53
CA LEU A 404 3.41 -49.42 47.10
C LEU A 404 2.96 -50.34 45.93
N LYS A 405 3.75 -50.38 44.83
CA LYS A 405 4.64 -51.50 44.41
C LYS A 405 5.15 -51.38 42.96
N ASP A 406 6.47 -51.34 42.83
CA ASP A 406 7.39 -52.11 41.97
C ASP A 406 7.06 -52.63 40.54
N VAL A 407 7.95 -52.21 39.60
CA VAL A 407 8.79 -53.03 38.65
C VAL A 407 8.10 -53.42 37.29
N PRO A 408 8.82 -53.74 36.17
CA PRO A 408 9.58 -52.83 35.28
C PRO A 408 9.37 -53.13 33.76
N GLY A 409 9.93 -52.29 32.89
CA GLY A 409 10.51 -52.72 31.61
C GLY A 409 9.67 -52.59 30.33
N HIS A 410 10.21 -51.86 29.34
CA HIS A 410 10.60 -52.46 28.06
C HIS A 410 11.28 -51.47 27.09
N ARG A 411 12.52 -51.85 26.75
CA ARG A 411 13.14 -51.95 25.41
C ARG A 411 12.94 -50.79 24.40
N MET A 412 14.02 -50.04 24.20
CA MET A 412 14.31 -49.25 23.00
C MET A 412 14.44 -50.14 21.75
N VAL A 413 13.82 -49.73 20.64
CA VAL A 413 14.10 -50.23 19.29
C VAL A 413 14.59 -49.06 18.44
N LEU A 414 15.90 -49.02 18.20
CA LEU A 414 16.55 -48.15 17.21
C LEU A 414 16.44 -48.81 15.82
N ARG A 415 15.65 -48.21 14.92
CA ARG A 415 15.68 -48.58 13.48
C ARG A 415 16.64 -47.67 12.71
N LYS A 416 17.76 -48.25 12.27
CA LYS A 416 18.69 -47.69 11.28
C LYS A 416 17.99 -47.48 9.94
N ARG A 417 18.10 -46.28 9.36
CA ARG A 417 17.58 -45.92 8.04
C ARG A 417 18.66 -46.14 6.98
N VAL A 418 18.44 -47.07 6.06
CA VAL A 418 19.32 -47.35 4.91
C VAL A 418 19.12 -46.27 3.84
N LYS A 419 20.21 -45.63 3.40
CA LYS A 419 20.23 -44.66 2.30
C LYS A 419 20.17 -45.40 0.96
N ARG A 420 19.18 -45.11 0.11
CA ARG A 420 19.16 -45.52 -1.30
C ARG A 420 19.88 -44.48 -2.15
N GLY A 421 20.89 -44.91 -2.89
CA GLY A 421 21.64 -44.09 -3.84
C GLY A 421 20.90 -43.90 -5.17
N THR A 422 21.03 -42.71 -5.74
CA THR A 422 20.53 -42.34 -7.07
C THR A 422 21.62 -42.60 -8.12
N LYS A 423 21.29 -43.41 -9.14
CA LYS A 423 22.12 -43.68 -10.32
C LYS A 423 22.14 -42.46 -11.24
N LYS A 424 23.36 -42.06 -11.63
CA LYS A 424 23.70 -41.16 -12.74
C LYS A 424 23.36 -41.85 -14.08
N ARG A 425 22.72 -41.15 -15.01
CA ARG A 425 22.73 -41.49 -16.44
C ARG A 425 23.54 -40.41 -17.16
N VAL A 426 24.59 -40.86 -17.85
CA VAL A 426 25.40 -40.11 -18.81
C VAL A 426 24.96 -40.60 -20.18
N ALA A 427 24.74 -39.69 -21.13
CA ALA A 427 24.63 -40.00 -22.55
C ALA A 427 25.41 -38.92 -23.32
N GLY A 428 26.38 -39.36 -24.12
CA GLY A 428 27.16 -38.57 -25.09
C GLY A 428 26.25 -38.01 -26.20
N GLU A 429 26.57 -36.85 -26.78
CA GLU A 429 27.56 -36.66 -27.85
C GLU A 429 27.24 -37.49 -29.10
N ASP A 430 26.70 -36.82 -30.12
CA ASP A 430 27.04 -37.07 -31.51
C ASP A 430 27.17 -35.73 -32.24
N PHE A 431 28.25 -35.66 -33.00
CA PHE A 431 28.74 -34.58 -33.84
C PHE A 431 28.14 -34.80 -35.25
N GLU A 432 27.63 -33.77 -35.91
CA GLU A 432 27.60 -33.78 -37.38
C GLU A 432 27.78 -32.37 -37.95
N VAL A 433 28.91 -32.20 -38.63
CA VAL A 433 29.27 -31.08 -39.47
C VAL A 433 28.83 -31.42 -40.89
N SER A 434 28.06 -30.55 -41.55
CA SER A 434 28.07 -30.52 -43.02
C SER A 434 27.71 -29.13 -43.54
N ALA A 435 28.41 -28.78 -44.60
CA ALA A 435 28.57 -27.45 -45.15
C ALA A 435 27.67 -27.22 -46.37
N THR A 436 27.49 -25.93 -46.70
CA THR A 436 27.30 -25.37 -48.05
C THR A 436 26.11 -25.84 -48.92
N LYS A 437 25.23 -24.90 -49.29
CA LYS A 437 25.16 -24.40 -50.68
C LYS A 437 24.33 -23.13 -50.82
N ARG A 438 24.90 -22.24 -51.61
CA ARG A 438 24.41 -20.96 -52.13
C ARG A 438 23.80 -21.24 -53.49
N VAL A 439 22.55 -20.86 -53.77
CA VAL A 439 22.03 -20.59 -55.13
C VAL A 439 20.96 -19.51 -55.07
N MET A 440 21.08 -18.57 -56.00
CA MET A 440 20.20 -17.43 -56.28
C MET A 440 18.75 -17.80 -56.61
N ARG A 441 17.82 -16.90 -56.27
CA ARG A 441 17.04 -16.15 -57.26
C ARG A 441 16.58 -14.83 -56.66
#